data_AF-A0A6M0QR75-F1
#
_entry.id   AF-A0A6M0QR75-F1
#
_cell.length_a   1.000
_cell.length_b   1.000
_cell.length_c   1.000
_cell.angle_alpha   90.00
_cell.angle_beta   90.00
_cell.angle_gamma   90.00
#
_symmetry.space_group_name_H-M   'P 1'
#
loop_
_entity.id
_entity.type
_entity.pdbx_description
1 polymer ?
#
loop_
_entity_poly.entity_id
_entity_poly.type
_entity_poly.pdbx_seq_one_letter_code
_entity_poly.pdbx_strand_id
1 'polypeptide(L)' 'MATVAMIFGGMAGLVMALVALVLFNASWLLALALWSLGGAAIALTLIGVALTARQPDADLIVEHA' A
#
# COMPACT_ATOMS: atom_id res chain seq x y z
N MET A 1 1.80 -1.57 13.57
CA MET A 1 1.32 -2.17 12.31
C MET A 1 1.47 -1.25 11.09
N ALA A 2 1.16 0.05 11.19
CA ALA A 2 1.29 1.00 10.07
C ALA A 2 2.72 1.07 9.48
N THR A 3 3.77 1.02 10.30
CA THR A 3 5.17 1.02 9.82
C THR A 3 5.49 -0.22 8.97
N VAL A 4 4.97 -1.39 9.34
CA VAL A 4 5.18 -2.64 8.59
C VAL A 4 4.46 -2.55 7.24
N ALA A 5 3.25 -1.98 7.21
CA ALA A 5 2.50 -1.71 5.99
C ALA A 5 3.24 -0.73 5.05
N MET A 6 3.84 0.33 5.59
CA MET A 6 4.65 1.26 4.80
C MET A 6 5.89 0.57 4.21
N ILE A 7 6.57 -0.27 4.99
CA ILE A 7 7.75 -1.02 4.52
C ILE A 7 7.34 -2.02 3.41
N PHE A 8 6.24 -2.73 3.58
CA PHE A 8 5.74 -3.68 2.57
C PHE A 8 5.28 -2.98 1.28
N GLY A 9 4.54 -1.87 1.38
CA GLY A 9 4.13 -1.07 0.23
C GLY A 9 5.32 -0.51 -0.55
N GLY A 10 6.32 0.02 0.16
CA GLY A 10 7.55 0.52 -0.44
C GLY A 10 8.36 -0.57 -1.16
N MET A 11 8.47 -1.77 -0.58
CA MET A 11 9.15 -2.90 -1.21
C MET A 11 8.40 -3.44 -2.43
N ALA A 12 7.07 -3.54 -2.37
CA ALA A 12 6.27 -4.01 -3.50
C ALA A 12 6.35 -3.04 -4.70
N GLY A 13 6.32 -1.73 -4.44
CA GLY A 13 6.61 -0.74 -5.48
C GLY A 13 8.01 -0.92 -6.08
N LEU A 14 9.01 -1.26 -5.25
CA LEU A 14 10.42 -1.41 -5.67
C LEU A 14 10.62 -2.61 -6.58
N VAL A 15 9.96 -3.72 -6.28
CA VAL A 15 9.94 -4.90 -7.14
C VAL A 15 9.28 -4.58 -8.49
N MET A 16 8.14 -3.89 -8.51
CA MET A 16 7.47 -3.50 -9.77
C MET A 16 8.31 -2.54 -10.63
N ALA A 17 8.99 -1.59 -9.99
CA ALA A 17 9.91 -0.69 -10.67
C ALA A 17 11.12 -1.42 -11.28
N LEU A 18 11.71 -2.38 -10.55
CA LEU A 18 12.80 -3.21 -11.06
C LEU A 18 12.35 -4.09 -12.22
N VAL A 19 11.15 -4.69 -12.14
CA VAL A 19 10.57 -5.46 -13.24
C VAL A 19 10.37 -4.57 -14.47
N ALA A 20 9.80 -3.37 -14.30
CA ALA A 20 9.63 -2.42 -15.41
C ALA A 20 10.96 -2.01 -16.05
N LEU A 21 11.97 -1.71 -15.23
CA LEU A 21 13.28 -1.28 -15.69
C LEU A 21 14.03 -2.40 -16.42
N VAL A 22 14.01 -3.63 -15.87
CA VAL A 22 14.83 -4.75 -16.36
C VAL A 22 14.13 -5.56 -17.46
N LEU A 23 12.86 -5.95 -17.27
CA LEU A 23 12.14 -6.77 -18.25
C LEU A 23 11.65 -5.96 -19.45
N PHE A 24 11.30 -4.69 -19.25
CA PHE A 24 10.70 -3.86 -20.30
C PHE A 24 11.63 -2.77 -20.84
N ASN A 25 12.89 -2.71 -20.34
CA ASN A 25 13.86 -1.67 -20.66
C ASN A 25 13.26 -0.26 -20.56
N ALA A 26 12.35 -0.08 -19.60
CA ALA A 26 11.61 1.16 -19.45
C ALA A 26 12.53 2.28 -18.99
N SER A 27 12.16 3.54 -19.26
CA SER A 27 12.92 4.68 -18.76
C SER A 27 12.92 4.70 -17.22
N TRP A 28 14.00 5.23 -16.65
CA TRP A 28 14.14 5.37 -15.19
C TRP A 28 12.98 6.18 -14.57
N LEU A 29 12.43 7.14 -15.30
CA LEU A 29 11.23 7.90 -14.91
C LEU A 29 9.99 7.02 -14.79
N LEU A 30 9.78 6.09 -15.73
CA LEU A 30 8.65 5.18 -15.71
C LEU A 30 8.76 4.21 -14.51
N ALA A 31 9.97 3.70 -14.25
CA ALA A 31 10.23 2.86 -13.09
C ALA A 31 9.93 3.58 -11.76
N LEU A 32 10.36 4.84 -11.60
CA LEU A 32 10.06 5.65 -10.42
C LEU A 32 8.56 5.98 -10.28
N ALA A 33 7.87 6.23 -11.39
CA ALA A 33 6.43 6.45 -11.38
C ALA A 33 5.70 5.19 -10.88
N LEU A 34 6.05 4.01 -11.41
CA LEU A 34 5.53 2.72 -10.96
C LEU A 34 5.83 2.41 -9.50
N TRP A 35 7.05 2.74 -9.04
CA TRP A 35 7.43 2.63 -7.64
C TRP A 35 6.48 3.41 -6.73
N SER A 36 6.27 4.68 -7.09
CA SER A 36 5.51 5.63 -6.28
C SER A 36 4.01 5.31 -6.30
N LEU A 37 3.45 5.02 -7.49
CA LEU A 37 2.05 4.65 -7.65
C LEU A 37 1.74 3.30 -7.02
N GLY A 38 2.59 2.30 -7.22
CA GLY A 38 2.42 0.97 -6.63
C GLY A 38 2.48 1.03 -5.11
N GLY A 39 3.47 1.75 -4.55
CA GLY A 39 3.58 1.95 -3.11
C GLY A 39 2.39 2.71 -2.51
N ALA A 40 1.95 3.79 -3.17
CA ALA A 40 0.81 4.58 -2.72
C ALA A 40 -0.52 3.80 -2.76
N ALA A 41 -0.77 3.04 -3.83
CA ALA A 41 -1.97 2.22 -3.96
C ALA A 41 -2.05 1.20 -2.82
N ILE A 42 -0.96 0.47 -2.55
CA ILE A 42 -0.93 -0.53 -1.47
C ILE A 42 -1.12 0.14 -0.10
N ALA A 43 -0.51 1.30 0.14
CA ALA A 43 -0.69 2.04 1.38
C ALA A 43 -2.16 2.44 1.59
N LEU A 44 -2.83 2.96 0.54
CA LEU A 44 -4.25 3.33 0.60
C LEU A 44 -5.14 2.11 0.86
N THR A 45 -4.90 0.98 0.19
CA THR A 45 -5.66 -0.24 0.41
C THR A 45 -5.52 -0.72 1.86
N LEU A 46 -4.31 -0.69 2.42
CA LEU A 46 -4.07 -1.08 3.81
C LEU A 46 -4.69 -0.12 4.81
N ILE A 47 -4.71 1.18 4.52
CA ILE A 47 -5.43 2.17 5.34
C ILE A 47 -6.93 1.88 5.31
N GLY A 48 -7.50 1.64 4.13
CA GLY A 48 -8.91 1.28 3.98
C GLY A 48 -9.27 0.02 4.78
N VAL A 49 -8.48 -1.05 4.62
CA VAL A 49 -8.64 -2.29 5.39
C VAL A 49 -8.52 -2.03 6.89
N ALA A 50 -7.57 -1.21 7.34
CA ALA A 50 -7.40 -0.87 8.75
C ALA A 50 -8.60 -0.07 9.31
N LEU A 51 -9.22 0.79 8.51
CA LEU A 51 -10.42 1.53 8.90
C LEU A 51 -11.63 0.60 8.98
N THR A 52 -11.85 -0.25 7.99
CA THR A 52 -12.93 -1.25 7.99
C THR A 52 -12.77 -2.25 9.14
N ALA A 53 -11.54 -2.70 9.42
CA ALA A 53 -11.26 -3.61 10.52
C ALA A 53 -11.45 -3.00 11.92
N ARG A 54 -11.51 -1.67 12.04
CA ARG A 54 -11.81 -0.96 13.31
C ARG A 54 -13.30 -0.71 13.55
N GLN A 55 -14.14 -0.85 12.52
CA GLN A 55 -15.59 -0.70 12.68
C GLN A 55 -16.27 -1.75 13.59
N PRO A 56 -15.85 -3.03 13.65
CA PRO A 56 -16.49 -4.03 14.51
C PRO A 56 -16.48 -3.64 16.00
N ASP A 57 -15.39 -3.02 16.47
CA ASP A 57 -15.27 -2.60 17.87
C ASP A 57 -16.10 -1.35 18.18
N ALA A 58 -16.34 -0.48 17.19
CA ALA A 58 -17.10 0.75 17.37
C ALA A 58 -18.61 0.48 17.52
N ASP A 59 -19.15 -0.48 16.77
CA ASP A 59 -20.58 -0.86 16.87
C ASP A 59 -20.91 -1.54 18.21
N LEU A 60 -20.00 -2.36 18.75
CA LEU A 60 -20.19 -3.01 20.06
C LEU A 60 -20.28 -2.03 21.23
N ILE A 61 -19.59 -0.89 21.16
CA ILE A 61 -19.59 0.15 22.20
C ILE A 61 -20.87 1.00 22.14
N VAL A 62 -21.45 1.18 20.96
CA VAL A 62 -22.71 1.93 20.77
C VAL A 62 -23.93 1.10 21.18
N GLU A 63 -23.89 -0.22 21.04
CA GLU A 63 -25.01 -1.10 21.41
C GLU A 63 -25.16 -1.30 22.93
N HIS A 64 -24.12 -1.02 23.72
CA HIS A 64 -24.11 -1.20 25.19
C HIS A 64 -24.15 0.12 25.99
N ALA A 65 -24.38 1.27 25.34
CA ALA A 65 -24.49 2.59 25.97
C ALA A 65 -25.93 3.10 25.97
#